data_AF-A0AAU0RJ75-F1
#
_entry.id   AF-A0AAU0RJ75-F1
#
_cell.length_a   1.000
_cell.length_b   1.000
_cell.length_c   1.000
_cell.angle_alpha   90.00
_cell.angle_beta   90.00
_cell.angle_gamma   90.00
#
_symmetry.space_group_name_H-M   'P 1'
#
loop_
_entity.id
_entity.type
_entity.pdbx_description
1 polymer ?
#
loop_
_entity_poly.entity_id
_entity_poly.type
_entity_poly.pdbx_seq_one_letter_code
_entity_poly.pdbx_strand_id
1 'polypeptide(L)'
;MFIFFYGKRRARIKTAISSYEHTCEYCKSNDMRVKVYQTYIHIFWIPFFPVGSKDAEIKCAKCNSPKWNDFIMKKYEASTRTPFYLYTWMLLIPLFIGLIAYICEQNAQHTREYFAKPQVGDLYEMKNPGNGRIVYFNMKITAIKNDSIRFRLEEAAFADNVEYIFLAHDLRKMRDSGLIVQIDRE
;
A
#
# COMPACT_ATOMS: atom_id res chain seq x y z
N MET A 1 -9.10 -5.39 24.42
CA MET A 1 -9.94 -5.27 23.20
C MET A 1 -9.05 -5.55 22.00
N PHE A 2 -9.06 -6.77 21.47
CA PHE A 2 -8.22 -7.13 20.32
C PHE A 2 -8.86 -6.60 19.05
N ILE A 3 -8.25 -5.57 18.49
CA ILE A 3 -8.62 -5.04 17.19
C ILE A 3 -7.98 -5.95 16.14
N PHE A 4 -8.77 -6.86 15.57
CA PHE A 4 -8.33 -7.71 14.48
C PHE A 4 -8.28 -6.90 13.18
N PHE A 5 -7.08 -6.52 12.76
CA PHE A 5 -6.84 -5.81 11.51
C PHE A 5 -7.13 -6.69 10.27
N TYR A 6 -7.08 -8.01 10.39
CA TYR A 6 -7.40 -8.95 9.32
C TYR A 6 -8.47 -9.95 9.76
N GLY A 7 -9.25 -10.45 8.80
CA GLY A 7 -10.28 -11.44 9.09
C GLY A 7 -11.23 -11.70 7.93
N LYS A 8 -12.23 -12.57 8.17
CA LYS A 8 -13.34 -12.81 7.25
C LYS A 8 -14.59 -12.10 7.75
N ARG A 9 -15.33 -11.47 6.84
CA ARG A 9 -16.63 -10.84 7.11
C ARG A 9 -17.66 -11.27 6.07
N ARG A 10 -18.93 -11.21 6.43
CA ARG A 10 -20.06 -11.54 5.56
C ARG A 10 -20.78 -10.25 5.18
N ALA A 11 -20.74 -9.89 3.90
CA ALA A 11 -21.45 -8.73 3.36
C ALA A 11 -22.80 -9.17 2.77
N ARG A 12 -23.87 -8.42 3.05
CA ARG A 12 -25.15 -8.61 2.36
C ARG A 12 -25.08 -7.92 1.00
N ILE A 13 -25.06 -8.70 -0.08
CA ILE A 13 -24.85 -8.20 -1.45
C ILE A 13 -26.16 -7.98 -2.21
N LYS A 14 -27.26 -8.64 -1.80
CA LYS A 14 -28.59 -8.43 -2.40
C LYS A 14 -29.69 -8.62 -1.37
N THR A 15 -30.78 -7.88 -1.53
CA THR A 15 -32.06 -8.13 -0.86
C THR A 15 -33.15 -8.04 -1.90
N ALA A 16 -34.01 -9.05 -1.97
CA ALA A 16 -35.13 -9.11 -2.90
C ALA A 16 -36.39 -9.55 -2.16
N ILE A 17 -37.55 -9.10 -2.64
CA ILE A 17 -38.85 -9.64 -2.24
C ILE A 17 -39.32 -10.50 -3.40
N SER A 18 -39.60 -11.77 -3.15
CA SER A 18 -40.21 -12.68 -4.10
C SER A 18 -41.57 -13.09 -3.57
N SER A 19 -42.62 -12.85 -4.36
CA SER A 19 -43.91 -13.48 -4.14
C SER A 19 -43.75 -14.95 -4.49
N TYR A 20 -43.80 -15.80 -3.46
CA TYR A 20 -43.54 -17.22 -3.61
C TYR A 20 -44.84 -17.99 -3.80
N GLU A 21 -44.82 -19.05 -4.61
CA GLU A 21 -45.98 -19.95 -4.82
C GLU A 21 -46.43 -20.62 -3.52
N HIS A 22 -45.57 -20.67 -2.50
CA HIS A 22 -45.91 -21.25 -1.21
C HIS A 22 -46.02 -20.18 -0.12
N THR A 23 -47.23 -20.08 0.39
CA THR A 23 -47.61 -19.31 1.57
C THR A 23 -46.78 -19.63 2.82
N CYS A 24 -46.51 -18.62 3.64
CA CYS A 24 -45.92 -18.77 4.97
C CYS A 24 -46.85 -19.55 5.91
N GLU A 25 -46.33 -20.58 6.57
CA GLU A 25 -47.09 -21.43 7.51
C GLU A 25 -47.58 -20.66 8.75
N TYR A 26 -46.84 -19.64 9.18
CA TYR A 26 -47.13 -18.88 10.40
C TYR A 26 -48.13 -17.73 10.20
N CYS A 27 -48.01 -16.97 9.11
CA CYS A 27 -48.79 -15.73 8.93
C CYS A 27 -49.57 -15.66 7.62
N LYS A 28 -49.61 -16.75 6.86
CA LYS A 28 -50.35 -16.88 5.59
C LYS A 28 -49.98 -15.85 4.51
N SER A 29 -48.82 -15.19 4.63
CA SER A 29 -48.30 -14.25 3.63
C SER A 29 -47.56 -14.97 2.50
N ASN A 30 -47.69 -14.49 1.26
CA ASN A 30 -46.94 -15.02 0.11
C ASN A 30 -45.61 -14.29 -0.12
N ASP A 31 -45.39 -13.15 0.54
CA ASP A 31 -44.18 -12.36 0.40
C ASP A 31 -43.01 -12.95 1.19
N MET A 32 -41.98 -13.36 0.46
CA MET A 32 -40.73 -13.88 1.00
C MET A 32 -39.59 -12.90 0.70
N ARG A 33 -38.77 -12.59 1.71
CA ARG A 33 -37.56 -11.81 1.58
C ARG A 33 -36.37 -12.73 1.42
N VAL A 34 -35.68 -12.61 0.30
CA VAL A 34 -34.42 -13.31 0.02
C VAL A 34 -33.26 -12.35 0.22
N LYS A 35 -32.29 -12.72 1.06
CA LYS A 35 -31.04 -11.98 1.25
C LYS A 35 -29.89 -12.85 0.78
N VAL A 36 -29.03 -12.30 -0.08
CA VAL A 36 -27.82 -12.99 -0.54
C VAL A 36 -26.62 -12.33 0.11
N TYR A 37 -25.70 -13.17 0.58
CA TYR A 37 -24.48 -12.76 1.24
C TYR A 37 -23.26 -13.31 0.52
N GLN A 38 -22.15 -12.55 0.63
CA GLN A 38 -20.83 -12.96 0.18
C GLN A 38 -19.87 -12.81 1.34
N THR A 39 -19.09 -13.86 1.60
CA THR A 39 -17.96 -13.77 2.52
C THR A 39 -16.77 -13.12 1.81
N TYR A 40 -16.04 -12.25 2.49
CA TYR A 40 -14.85 -11.58 1.97
C TYR A 40 -13.78 -11.49 3.04
N ILE A 41 -12.52 -11.50 2.62
CA ILE A 41 -11.39 -11.22 3.50
C ILE A 41 -11.23 -9.70 3.57
N HIS A 42 -10.96 -9.17 4.75
CA HIS A 42 -10.57 -7.78 4.94
C HIS A 42 -9.17 -7.68 5.54
N ILE A 43 -8.48 -6.61 5.18
CA ILE A 43 -7.23 -6.16 5.79
C ILE A 43 -7.42 -4.68 6.12
N PHE A 44 -7.13 -4.27 7.34
CA PHE A 44 -7.44 -2.95 7.91
C PHE A 44 -8.91 -2.54 7.69
N TRP A 45 -9.86 -3.45 7.93
CA TRP A 45 -11.31 -3.29 7.65
C TRP A 45 -11.69 -3.02 6.18
N ILE A 46 -10.72 -2.96 5.27
CA ILE A 46 -10.92 -2.75 3.84
C ILE A 46 -11.08 -4.12 3.14
N PRO A 47 -12.13 -4.32 2.31
CA PRO A 47 -12.34 -5.58 1.58
C PRO A 47 -11.21 -5.92 0.59
N PHE A 48 -10.49 -7.02 0.84
CA PHE A 48 -9.38 -7.51 0.02
C PHE A 48 -9.89 -8.26 -1.22
N PHE A 49 -10.56 -9.40 -1.03
CA PHE A 49 -11.29 -10.12 -2.08
C PHE A 49 -12.43 -10.97 -1.50
N PRO A 50 -13.50 -11.25 -2.27
CA PRO A 50 -14.53 -12.20 -1.87
C PRO A 50 -13.99 -13.63 -1.86
N VAL A 51 -14.38 -14.40 -0.84
CA VAL A 51 -13.99 -15.81 -0.65
C VAL A 51 -15.20 -16.70 -0.48
N GLY A 52 -15.10 -17.94 -0.97
CA GLY A 52 -16.13 -18.96 -0.84
C GLY A 52 -17.37 -18.70 -1.69
N SER A 53 -18.37 -19.58 -1.52
CA SER A 53 -19.66 -19.47 -2.18
C SER A 53 -20.50 -18.33 -1.61
N LYS A 54 -21.45 -17.87 -2.43
CA LYS A 54 -22.56 -17.04 -1.95
C LYS A 54 -23.50 -17.89 -1.11
N ASP A 55 -24.21 -17.24 -0.21
CA ASP A 55 -25.17 -17.89 0.67
C ASP A 55 -26.45 -17.07 0.71
N ALA A 56 -27.59 -17.73 0.49
CA ALA A 56 -28.90 -17.08 0.49
C ALA A 56 -29.73 -17.47 1.73
N GLU A 57 -30.36 -16.48 2.35
CA GLU A 57 -31.32 -16.68 3.42
C GLU A 57 -32.71 -16.25 2.95
N ILE A 58 -33.72 -17.11 3.16
CA ILE A 58 -35.12 -16.82 2.86
C ILE A 58 -35.89 -16.69 4.18
N LYS A 59 -36.60 -15.57 4.34
CA LYS A 59 -37.46 -15.30 5.50
C LYS A 59 -38.79 -14.71 5.05
N CYS A 60 -39.88 -14.99 5.76
CA CYS A 60 -41.15 -14.30 5.49
C CYS A 60 -40.98 -12.79 5.66
N ALA A 61 -41.50 -11.99 4.72
CA ALA A 61 -41.38 -10.53 4.79
C ALA A 61 -42.19 -9.92 5.95
N LYS A 62 -43.28 -10.58 6.38
CA LYS A 62 -44.18 -10.10 7.46
C LYS A 62 -43.75 -10.58 8.84
N CYS A 63 -43.65 -11.89 9.07
CA CYS A 63 -43.35 -12.44 10.41
C CYS A 63 -41.88 -12.86 10.60
N ASN A 64 -41.03 -12.71 9.58
CA ASN A 64 -39.60 -13.04 9.63
C ASN A 64 -39.27 -14.53 9.91
N SER A 65 -40.26 -15.42 9.82
CA SER A 65 -40.06 -16.87 9.96
C SER A 65 -39.09 -17.37 8.87
N PRO A 66 -38.05 -18.15 9.22
CA PRO A 66 -37.13 -18.71 8.23
C PRO A 66 -37.85 -19.73 7.35
N LYS A 67 -37.43 -19.83 6.10
CA LYS A 67 -37.88 -20.88 5.17
C LYS A 67 -36.68 -21.44 4.43
N TRP A 68 -36.56 -22.75 4.39
CA TRP A 68 -35.49 -23.41 3.64
C TRP A 68 -36.01 -23.85 2.27
N ASN A 69 -35.36 -23.39 1.20
CA ASN A 69 -35.61 -23.88 -0.16
C ASN A 69 -34.31 -23.80 -0.97
N ASP A 70 -33.66 -24.94 -1.15
CA ASP A 70 -32.35 -25.05 -1.80
C ASP A 70 -32.35 -24.59 -3.26
N PHE A 71 -33.40 -24.94 -4.03
CA PHE A 71 -33.52 -24.55 -5.44
C PHE A 71 -33.52 -23.03 -5.61
N ILE A 72 -34.29 -22.33 -4.78
CA ILE A 72 -34.40 -20.87 -4.83
C ILE A 72 -33.13 -20.22 -4.30
N MET A 73 -32.58 -20.72 -3.20
CA MET A 73 -31.32 -20.23 -2.64
C MET A 73 -30.22 -20.26 -3.71
N LYS A 74 -30.02 -21.42 -4.36
CA LYS A 74 -29.06 -21.57 -5.47
C LYS A 74 -29.36 -20.67 -6.66
N LYS A 75 -30.64 -20.48 -7.03
CA LYS A 75 -31.03 -19.54 -8.10
C LYS A 75 -30.63 -18.10 -7.79
N TYR A 76 -30.83 -17.64 -6.56
CA TYR A 76 -30.45 -16.29 -6.14
C TYR A 76 -28.94 -16.14 -5.97
N GLU A 77 -28.24 -17.15 -5.47
CA GLU A 77 -26.78 -17.17 -5.37
C GLU A 77 -26.11 -17.07 -6.75
N ALA A 78 -26.58 -17.86 -7.72
CA ALA A 78 -26.05 -17.86 -9.08
C ALA A 78 -26.35 -16.55 -9.83
N SER A 79 -27.57 -16.00 -9.69
CA SER A 79 -27.98 -14.77 -10.39
C SER A 79 -27.43 -13.49 -9.78
N THR A 80 -26.94 -13.52 -8.54
CA THR A 80 -26.43 -12.32 -7.86
C THR A 80 -24.94 -12.15 -8.12
N ARG A 81 -24.54 -11.04 -8.73
CA ARG A 81 -23.10 -10.73 -8.94
C ARG A 81 -22.44 -10.26 -7.64
N THR A 82 -21.16 -10.58 -7.48
CA THR A 82 -20.34 -10.02 -6.41
C THR A 82 -20.07 -8.55 -6.72
N PRO A 83 -20.33 -7.63 -5.77
CA PRO A 83 -20.15 -6.21 -6.03
C PRO A 83 -18.67 -5.84 -6.08
N PHE A 84 -18.32 -4.89 -6.94
CA PHE A 84 -16.92 -4.51 -7.23
C PHE A 84 -16.17 -3.97 -6.02
N TYR A 85 -16.87 -3.35 -5.06
CA TYR A 85 -16.25 -2.83 -3.83
C TYR A 85 -15.64 -3.93 -2.95
N LEU A 86 -15.93 -5.21 -3.19
CA LEU A 86 -15.26 -6.31 -2.47
C LEU A 86 -13.85 -6.59 -2.99
N TYR A 87 -13.43 -5.95 -4.09
CA TYR A 87 -12.13 -6.11 -4.74
C TYR A 87 -11.25 -4.85 -4.60
N THR A 88 -11.41 -4.06 -3.53
CA THR A 88 -10.74 -2.74 -3.43
C THR A 88 -9.22 -2.82 -3.56
N TRP A 89 -8.60 -3.88 -3.03
CA TRP A 89 -7.16 -4.03 -3.08
C TRP A 89 -6.60 -4.34 -4.47
N MET A 90 -7.42 -4.86 -5.38
CA MET A 90 -7.04 -5.03 -6.78
C MET A 90 -6.78 -3.68 -7.46
N LEU A 91 -7.39 -2.61 -6.96
CA LEU A 91 -7.14 -1.24 -7.43
C LEU A 91 -6.04 -0.55 -6.61
N LEU A 92 -6.01 -0.78 -5.29
CA LEU A 92 -5.02 -0.12 -4.42
C LEU A 92 -3.59 -0.61 -4.68
N ILE A 93 -3.38 -1.92 -4.86
CA ILE A 93 -2.03 -2.48 -5.09
C ILE A 93 -1.33 -1.84 -6.29
N PRO A 94 -1.89 -1.84 -7.52
CA PRO A 94 -1.24 -1.23 -8.67
C PRO A 94 -1.06 0.28 -8.51
N LEU A 95 -1.99 0.96 -7.84
CA LEU A 95 -1.87 2.38 -7.53
C LEU A 95 -0.65 2.65 -6.61
N PHE A 96 -0.49 1.86 -5.55
CA PHE A 96 0.66 1.98 -4.63
C PHE A 96 1.97 1.65 -5.33
N ILE A 97 2.02 0.59 -6.14
CA ILE A 97 3.21 0.25 -6.92
C ILE A 97 3.57 1.38 -7.89
N GLY A 98 2.58 1.94 -8.59
CA GLY A 98 2.78 3.07 -9.49
C GLY A 98 3.31 4.31 -8.78
N LEU A 99 2.78 4.62 -7.59
CA LEU A 99 3.26 5.74 -6.76
C LEU A 99 4.70 5.53 -6.30
N ILE A 100 5.04 4.33 -5.81
CA ILE A 100 6.41 4.00 -5.39
C ILE A 100 7.36 4.11 -6.58
N ALA A 101 7.01 3.54 -7.73
CA ALA A 101 7.83 3.63 -8.94
C ALA A 101 8.02 5.09 -9.39
N TYR A 102 6.96 5.91 -9.34
CA TYR A 102 7.04 7.33 -9.64
C TYR A 102 8.00 8.08 -8.71
N ILE A 103 7.89 7.85 -7.39
CA ILE A 103 8.78 8.46 -6.39
C ILE A 103 10.22 8.01 -6.59
N CYS A 104 10.45 6.72 -6.84
CA CYS A 104 11.78 6.17 -7.14
C CYS A 104 12.42 6.83 -8.38
N GLU A 105 11.65 6.99 -9.45
CA GLU A 105 12.13 7.62 -10.69
C GLU A 105 12.45 9.10 -10.47
N GLN A 106 11.57 9.84 -9.80
CA GLN A 106 11.83 11.25 -9.45
C GLN A 106 13.10 11.39 -8.60
N ASN A 107 13.28 10.54 -7.58
CA ASN A 107 14.46 10.58 -6.74
C ASN A 107 15.74 10.25 -7.53
N ALA A 108 15.68 9.29 -8.45
CA ALA A 108 16.79 8.95 -9.34
C ALA A 108 17.14 10.11 -10.28
N GLN A 109 16.15 10.86 -10.77
CA GLN A 109 16.36 12.05 -11.60
C GLN A 109 17.04 13.17 -10.80
N HIS A 110 16.54 13.53 -9.62
CA HIS A 110 17.16 14.51 -8.75
C HIS A 110 18.61 14.15 -8.39
N THR A 111 18.85 12.89 -8.03
CA THR A 111 20.21 12.40 -7.73
C THR A 111 21.14 12.59 -8.95
N ARG A 112 20.68 12.28 -10.17
CA ARG A 112 21.47 12.48 -11.40
C ARG A 112 21.77 13.96 -11.64
N GLU A 113 20.80 14.84 -11.42
CA GLU A 113 20.96 16.29 -11.57
C GLU A 113 21.98 16.85 -10.57
N TYR A 114 21.90 16.45 -9.31
CA TYR A 114 22.82 16.90 -8.25
C TYR A 114 24.25 16.43 -8.52
N PHE A 115 24.42 15.19 -9.02
CA PHE A 115 25.73 14.72 -9.48
C PHE A 115 26.27 15.47 -10.70
N ALA A 116 25.41 15.85 -11.64
CA ALA A 116 25.83 16.57 -12.84
C ALA A 116 26.26 18.02 -12.53
N LYS A 117 25.63 18.64 -11.53
CA LYS A 117 25.85 20.03 -11.13
C LYS A 117 25.88 20.13 -9.59
N PRO A 118 27.02 19.80 -8.96
CA PRO A 118 27.19 19.96 -7.52
C PRO A 118 27.10 21.45 -7.16
N GLN A 119 26.43 21.75 -6.06
CA GLN A 119 26.23 23.10 -5.55
C GLN A 119 26.62 23.19 -4.07
N VAL A 120 26.98 24.39 -3.62
CA VAL A 120 27.19 24.66 -2.20
C VAL A 120 25.88 24.44 -1.47
N GLY A 121 25.91 23.64 -0.40
CA GLY A 121 24.73 23.22 0.34
C GLY A 121 24.31 21.77 0.10
N ASP A 122 24.76 21.11 -0.98
CA ASP A 122 24.42 19.72 -1.25
C ASP A 122 24.95 18.79 -0.14
N LEU A 123 24.11 17.86 0.29
CA LEU A 123 24.38 16.89 1.36
C LEU A 123 24.56 15.50 0.76
N TYR A 124 25.73 14.92 0.97
CA TYR A 124 26.11 13.60 0.47
C TYR A 124 26.07 12.60 1.61
N GLU A 125 25.22 11.59 1.49
CA GLU A 125 25.25 10.43 2.37
C GLU A 125 26.31 9.45 1.86
N MET A 126 27.32 9.19 2.68
CA MET A 126 28.42 8.31 2.36
C MET A 126 28.41 7.08 3.27
N LYS A 127 28.79 5.93 2.70
CA LYS A 127 29.05 4.71 3.47
C LYS A 127 30.54 4.38 3.42
N ASN A 128 31.14 4.14 4.57
CA ASN A 128 32.50 3.63 4.68
C ASN A 128 32.47 2.17 5.18
N PRO A 129 32.80 1.19 4.32
CA PRO A 129 33.00 -0.19 4.74
C PRO A 129 34.35 -0.32 5.45
N GLY A 130 34.37 -0.20 6.78
CA GLY A 130 35.58 -0.30 7.60
C GLY A 130 35.47 -1.40 8.67
N ASN A 131 36.50 -2.22 8.83
CA ASN A 131 36.64 -3.22 9.90
C ASN A 131 35.38 -4.09 10.16
N GLY A 132 34.71 -4.54 9.10
CA GLY A 132 33.53 -5.40 9.20
C GLY A 132 32.23 -4.69 9.62
N ARG A 133 32.22 -3.35 9.72
CA ARG A 133 31.02 -2.54 9.95
C ARG A 133 30.86 -1.51 8.83
N ILE A 134 29.61 -1.26 8.44
CA ILE A 134 29.27 -0.18 7.52
C ILE A 134 28.87 1.01 8.38
N VAL A 135 29.61 2.11 8.27
CA VAL A 135 29.29 3.37 8.94
C VAL A 135 28.76 4.35 7.90
N TYR A 136 27.65 5.00 8.20
CA TYR A 136 27.02 6.03 7.38
C TYR A 136 27.33 7.40 7.99
N PHE A 137 27.69 8.37 7.16
CA PHE A 137 27.92 9.74 7.58
C PHE A 137 27.53 10.71 6.47
N ASN A 138 27.15 11.92 6.87
CA ASN A 138 26.70 12.97 5.97
C ASN A 138 27.79 14.03 5.77
N MET A 139 28.02 14.40 4.52
CA MET A 139 29.00 15.41 4.12
C MET A 139 28.33 16.52 3.32
N LYS A 140 28.39 17.75 3.82
CA LYS A 140 27.81 18.93 3.17
C LYS A 140 28.87 19.69 2.36
N ILE A 141 28.55 20.09 1.13
CA ILE A 141 29.43 20.96 0.33
C ILE A 141 29.43 22.36 0.93
N THR A 142 30.61 22.85 1.32
CA THR A 142 30.78 24.21 1.87
C THR A 142 31.31 25.21 0.86
N ALA A 143 32.10 24.76 -0.11
CA ALA A 143 32.66 25.61 -1.16
C ALA A 143 33.05 24.81 -2.39
N ILE A 144 32.88 25.41 -3.57
CA ILE A 144 33.37 24.88 -4.85
C ILE A 144 34.30 25.93 -5.46
N LYS A 145 35.56 25.55 -5.72
CA LYS A 145 36.55 26.43 -6.34
C LYS A 145 37.24 25.70 -7.48
N ASN A 146 37.01 26.18 -8.70
CA ASN A 146 37.46 25.54 -9.94
C ASN A 146 37.00 24.07 -10.00
N ASP A 147 37.94 23.13 -9.88
CA ASP A 147 37.68 21.68 -9.91
C ASP A 147 37.68 21.02 -8.51
N SER A 148 37.95 21.82 -7.46
CA SER A 148 37.98 21.37 -6.07
C SER A 148 36.66 21.64 -5.36
N ILE A 149 36.15 20.63 -4.68
CA ILE A 149 34.92 20.66 -3.90
C ILE A 149 35.28 20.40 -2.44
N ARG A 150 34.91 21.32 -1.55
CA ARG A 150 35.12 21.19 -0.11
C ARG A 150 33.88 20.67 0.56
N PHE A 151 34.09 19.70 1.43
CA PHE A 151 33.06 19.05 2.21
C PHE A 151 33.33 19.23 3.70
N ARG A 152 32.25 19.30 4.47
CA ARG A 152 32.25 19.28 5.92
C ARG A 152 31.38 18.12 6.40
N LEU A 153 31.86 17.37 7.38
CA LEU A 153 31.05 16.37 8.09
C LEU A 153 29.99 17.06 8.94
N GLU A 154 28.75 16.59 8.88
CA GLU A 154 27.65 17.13 9.69
C GLU A 154 27.45 16.37 11.02
N GLU A 155 28.24 15.33 11.26
CA GLU A 155 28.05 14.45 12.41
C GLU A 155 28.45 15.12 13.75
N ALA A 156 27.53 15.14 14.71
CA ALA A 156 27.69 15.79 16.02
C ALA A 156 28.81 15.22 16.91
N ALA A 157 29.34 14.03 16.59
CA ALA A 157 30.37 13.36 17.39
C ALA A 157 31.80 13.80 17.05
N PHE A 158 32.02 14.42 15.89
CA PHE A 158 33.32 14.95 15.48
C PHE A 158 33.34 16.46 15.68
N ALA A 159 33.75 16.89 16.88
CA ALA A 159 33.87 18.30 17.26
C ALA A 159 34.99 19.05 16.52
N ASP A 160 35.83 18.34 15.77
CA ASP A 160 36.83 18.95 14.91
C ASP A 160 36.21 19.29 13.55
N ASN A 161 36.34 20.54 13.12
CA ASN A 161 35.94 21.04 11.80
C ASN A 161 36.83 20.42 10.71
N VAL A 162 36.75 19.10 10.51
CA VAL A 162 37.54 18.40 9.50
C VAL A 162 36.91 18.70 8.14
N GLU A 163 37.58 19.55 7.37
CA GLU A 163 37.25 19.81 5.98
C GLU A 163 37.96 18.80 5.08
N TYR A 164 37.20 18.15 4.20
CA TYR A 164 37.74 17.27 3.18
C TYR A 164 37.70 17.99 1.84
N ILE A 165 38.75 17.85 1.04
CA ILE A 165 38.84 18.41 -0.30
C ILE A 165 38.92 17.26 -1.29
N PHE A 166 37.96 17.19 -2.20
CA PHE A 166 37.94 16.23 -3.29
C PHE A 166 37.89 16.95 -4.63
N LEU A 167 38.42 16.32 -5.68
CA LEU A 167 38.22 16.79 -7.05
C LEU A 167 36.87 16.30 -7.57
N ALA A 168 36.30 16.99 -8.55
CA ALA A 168 35.06 16.55 -9.19
C ALA A 168 35.18 15.14 -9.80
N HIS A 169 36.39 14.76 -10.24
CA HIS A 169 36.66 13.42 -10.76
C HIS A 169 36.62 12.33 -9.67
N ASP A 170 36.99 12.66 -8.43
CA ASP A 170 37.00 11.72 -7.30
C ASP A 170 35.57 11.36 -6.90
N LEU A 171 34.65 12.34 -6.93
CA LEU A 171 33.24 12.11 -6.65
C LEU A 171 32.61 11.11 -7.63
N ARG A 172 33.01 11.12 -8.90
CA ARG A 172 32.55 10.13 -9.88
C ARG A 172 33.03 8.74 -9.52
N LYS A 173 34.32 8.60 -9.16
CA LYS A 173 34.89 7.32 -8.70
C LYS A 173 34.19 6.81 -7.44
N MET A 174 33.90 7.68 -6.48
CA MET A 174 33.19 7.33 -5.24
C MET A 174 31.75 6.90 -5.47
N ARG A 175 31.05 7.53 -6.43
CA ARG A 175 29.74 7.06 -6.88
C ARG A 175 29.84 5.67 -7.52
N ASP A 176 30.79 5.49 -8.44
CA ASP A 176 30.92 4.25 -9.19
C ASP A 176 31.37 3.07 -8.31
N SER A 177 32.12 3.35 -7.23
CA SER A 177 32.44 2.37 -6.19
C SER A 177 31.30 2.14 -5.17
N GLY A 178 30.21 2.89 -5.28
CA GLY A 178 29.04 2.80 -4.41
C GLY A 178 29.25 3.36 -3.01
N LEU A 179 30.26 4.22 -2.81
CA LEU A 179 30.50 4.89 -1.52
C LEU A 179 29.48 6.00 -1.26
N ILE A 180 28.96 6.65 -2.30
CA ILE A 180 27.88 7.63 -2.19
C ILE A 180 26.55 6.89 -2.30
N VAL A 181 25.70 7.04 -1.29
CA VAL A 181 24.40 6.38 -1.18
C VAL A 181 23.29 7.25 -1.74
N GLN A 182 23.25 8.51 -1.30
CA GLN A 182 22.23 9.50 -1.67
C GLN A 182 22.84 10.91 -1.67
N ILE A 183 22.20 11.80 -2.42
CA ILE A 183 22.48 13.24 -2.37
C ILE A 183 21.17 13.97 -2.19
N ASP A 184 21.12 14.87 -1.22
CA ASP A 184 20.02 15.79 -1.00
C ASP A 184 20.49 17.23 -1.17
N ARG A 185 19.57 18.12 -1.51
CA ARG A 185 19.82 19.57 -1.60
C ARG A 185 18.78 20.27 -0.74
N GLU A 186 19.25 21.00 0.27
CA GLU A 186 18.42 21.87 1.11
C GLU A 186 18.02 23.17 0.40
#